data_AF-A0A256F5I3-F1
#
_entry.id   AF-A0A256F5I3-F1
#
_cell.length_a   1.000
_cell.length_b   1.000
_cell.length_c   1.000
_cell.angle_alpha   90.00
_cell.angle_beta   90.00
_cell.angle_gamma   90.00
#
_symmetry.space_group_name_H-M   'P 1'
#
loop_
_entity.id
_entity.type
_entity.pdbx_description
1 polymer ?
#
loop_
_entity_poly.entity_id
_entity_poly.type
_entity_poly.pdbx_seq_one_letter_code
_entity_poly.pdbx_strand_id
1 'polypeptide(L)' 'MNHLRTQFSRWMQYRENLRELSDCSDRELYDLGLSRGDIHRVAREAAFA' A
#
# COMPACT_ATOMS: atom_id res chain seq x y z
N MET A 1 -7.25 24.13 7.54
CA MET A 1 -6.25 23.15 7.03
C MET A 1 -6.82 22.47 5.80
N ASN A 2 -6.03 22.29 4.74
CA ASN A 2 -6.54 21.88 3.42
C ASN A 2 -6.70 20.36 3.33
N HIS A 3 -7.87 19.85 3.75
CA HIS A 3 -8.21 18.41 3.74
C HIS A 3 -7.95 17.73 2.39
N LEU A 4 -8.13 18.44 1.27
CA LEU A 4 -7.86 17.95 -0.08
C LEU A 4 -6.38 17.57 -0.29
N ARG A 5 -5.44 18.35 0.25
CA ARG A 5 -4.01 18.06 0.13
C ARG A 5 -3.65 16.79 0.90
N THR A 6 -4.19 16.63 2.10
CA THR A 6 -3.98 15.42 2.92
C THR A 6 -4.56 14.17 2.23
N GLN A 7 -5.78 14.25 1.70
CA GLN A 7 -6.39 13.13 0.99
C GLN A 7 -5.60 12.75 -0.28
N PHE A 8 -5.12 13.76 -1.02
CA PHE A 8 -4.29 13.53 -2.20
C PHE A 8 -2.96 12.84 -1.84
N SER A 9 -2.27 13.31 -0.79
CA SER A 9 -1.03 12.68 -0.31
C SER A 9 -1.24 11.23 0.12
N ARG A 10 -2.31 10.92 0.85
CA ARG A 10 -2.65 9.54 1.25
C ARG A 10 -2.93 8.66 0.02
N TRP A 11 -3.64 9.18 -0.97
CA TRP A 11 -3.88 8.45 -2.21
C TRP A 11 -2.61 8.17 -3.02
N MET A 12 -1.67 9.12 -3.05
CA MET A 12 -0.35 8.88 -3.67
C MET A 12 0.41 7.78 -2.94
N GLN A 13 0.46 7.81 -1.60
CA GLN A 13 1.12 6.79 -0.79
C GLN A 13 0.50 5.40 -0.99
N TYR A 14 -0.83 5.30 -1.05
CA TYR A 14 -1.50 4.05 -1.38
C TYR A 14 -1.04 3.47 -2.73
N ARG A 15 -0.90 4.31 -3.76
CA ARG A 15 -0.47 3.88 -5.09
C ARG A 15 1.00 3.46 -5.14
N GLU A 16 1.85 4.16 -4.40
CA GLU A 16 3.26 3.80 -4.24
C GLU A 16 3.39 2.44 -3.55
N ASN A 17 2.74 2.25 -2.40
CA ASN A 17 2.70 0.98 -1.67
C ASN A 17 2.16 -0.17 -2.55
N LEU A 18 1.10 0.07 -3.32
CA LEU A 18 0.57 -0.92 -4.25
C LEU A 18 1.62 -1.34 -5.29
N ARG A 19 2.33 -0.38 -5.87
CA ARG A 19 3.35 -0.66 -6.89
C ARG A 19 4.48 -1.48 -6.29
N GLU A 20 5.03 -1.05 -5.16
CA GLU A 20 6.13 -1.73 -4.50
C GLU A 20 5.77 -3.16 -4.09
N LEU A 21 4.61 -3.36 -3.45
CA LEU A 21 4.15 -4.69 -3.05
C LEU A 21 3.79 -5.58 -4.24
N SER A 22 3.34 -5.00 -5.35
CA SER A 22 3.07 -5.76 -6.59
C SER A 22 4.36 -6.18 -7.29
N ASP A 23 5.41 -5.37 -7.18
CA ASP A 23 6.73 -5.65 -7.75
C ASP A 23 7.51 -6.71 -6.94
N CYS A 24 7.20 -6.90 -5.65
CA CYS A 24 7.72 -8.01 -4.86
C CYS A 24 7.36 -9.37 -5.50
N SER A 25 8.19 -10.39 -5.32
CA SER A 25 7.89 -11.79 -5.65
C SER A 25 6.99 -12.46 -4.60
N ASP A 26 6.43 -13.62 -4.93
CA ASP A 26 5.60 -14.39 -4.00
C ASP A 26 6.38 -14.81 -2.75
N ARG A 27 7.70 -15.06 -2.89
CA ARG A 27 8.58 -15.37 -1.78
C ARG A 27 8.81 -14.16 -0.89
N GLU A 28 9.10 -12.99 -1.47
CA GLU A 28 9.29 -11.76 -0.68
C GLU A 28 8.02 -11.38 0.08
N LEU A 29 6.85 -11.52 -0.55
CA LEU A 29 5.58 -11.33 0.15
C LEU A 29 5.39 -12.37 1.26
N TYR A 30 5.69 -13.63 1.00
CA TYR A 30 5.60 -14.69 2.00
C TYR A 30 6.54 -14.46 3.19
N ASP A 31 7.76 -13.97 2.95
CA ASP A 31 8.74 -13.62 3.99
C ASP A 31 8.24 -12.45 4.86
N LEU A 32 7.38 -11.59 4.32
CA LEU A 32 6.65 -10.54 5.05
C LEU A 32 5.35 -11.04 5.72
N GLY A 33 5.00 -12.32 5.56
CA GLY A 33 3.75 -12.89 6.04
C GLY A 33 2.51 -12.47 5.23
N LEU A 34 2.70 -12.09 3.96
CA LEU A 34 1.66 -11.60 3.07
C LEU A 34 1.43 -12.55 1.89
N SER A 35 0.20 -12.55 1.39
CA SER A 35 -0.15 -13.10 0.08
C SER A 35 -0.41 -11.98 -0.93
N ARG A 36 -0.47 -12.32 -2.22
CA ARG A 36 -0.90 -11.38 -3.28
C ARG A 36 -2.27 -10.75 -3.01
N GLY A 37 -3.17 -11.51 -2.37
CA GLY A 37 -4.50 -11.01 -1.98
C GLY A 37 -4.45 -9.92 -0.90
N ASP A 38 -3.39 -9.88 -0.09
CA ASP A 38 -3.23 -8.90 0.98
C ASP A 38 -2.77 -7.52 0.49
N ILE A 39 -2.16 -7.44 -0.70
CA ILE A 39 -1.51 -6.22 -1.20
C ILE A 39 -2.44 -5.00 -1.11
N HIS A 40 -3.67 -5.13 -1.61
CA HIS A 40 -4.63 -4.03 -1.60
C HIS A 40 -5.04 -3.60 -0.19
N ARG A 41 -5.22 -4.57 0.71
CA ARG A 41 -5.61 -4.33 2.09
C ARG A 41 -4.48 -3.60 2.83
N VAL A 42 -3.27 -4.14 2.78
CA VAL A 42 -2.09 -3.59 3.47
C VAL A 42 -1.70 -2.22 2.93
N ALA A 43 -1.69 -2.04 1.60
CA ALA A 43 -1.40 -0.75 1.00
C ALA A 43 -2.38 0.33 1.45
N ARG A 44 -3.67 -0.02 1.60
CA ARG A 44 -4.71 0.89 2.10
C ARG A 44 -4.56 1.16 3.59
N GLU A 45 -4.33 0.13 4.41
CA GLU A 45 -4.09 0.30 5.84
C GLU A 45 -2.91 1.25 6.09
N ALA A 46 -1.77 1.04 5.43
CA ALA A 46 -0.58 1.87 5.59
C ALA A 46 -0.79 3.34 5.20
N ALA A 47 -1.64 3.63 4.21
CA ALA A 47 -1.88 4.98 3.72
C ALA A 47 -2.97 5.76 4.46
N PHE A 48 -3.89 5.06 5.16
CA PHE A 48 -5.09 5.67 5.73
C PHE A 48 -5.29 5.41 7.23
N ALA A 49 -4.48 4.54 7.87
CA ALA A 49 -4.39 4.44 9.33
C ALA A 49 -3.83 5.73 9.95
#